data_AF-A0A969K722-F1
#
_entry.id   AF-A0A969K722-F1
#
_cell.length_a   1.000
_cell.length_b   1.000
_cell.length_c   1.000
_cell.angle_alpha   90.00
_cell.angle_beta   90.00
_cell.angle_gamma   90.00
#
_symmetry.space_group_name_H-M   'P 1'
#
loop_
_entity.id
_entity.type
_entity.pdbx_description
1 polymer ?
#
loop_
_entity_poly.entity_id
_entity_poly.type
_entity_poly.pdbx_seq_one_letter_code
_entity_poly.pdbx_strand_id
1 'polypeptide(L)'
;MRSLDRLLRQLTLANQLTLLRLVAVPLVALALLSGNNALAFGLFAVAAITDRLDGIAARRLGQQTALGRFLDPVADKIMMLVVFVVLAMPDGPRPFPAFRLEYHVPAWLTLLIVARDVIIVLVASGIYLSYRVSSFPPTILGKWTTGVELATAGLFLMANVWDVLPADLLTLACVVTTALLVASGVDYAVRILSRDRNAKLKDIFLDSIYITAHKRVVTPKSVAQKAYIDAIRAHDIVFGIGPAGTGKTYLAMAMAVAALSERKVKRIVLCRPAVEAGEKLGFLPGDFHAKVNPYLRPLYDALG
;
A
#
# COMPACT_ATOMS: atom_id res chain seq x y z
N MET A 1 4.74 29.66 4.99
CA MET A 1 6.03 28.97 5.28
C MET A 1 5.86 27.52 5.79
N ARG A 2 5.06 27.24 6.83
CA ARG A 2 4.87 25.84 7.35
C ARG A 2 4.24 24.81 6.40
N SER A 3 3.64 25.23 5.28
CA SER A 3 3.09 24.33 4.24
C SER A 3 4.15 23.89 3.23
N LEU A 4 5.06 24.80 2.85
CA LEU A 4 6.13 24.54 1.89
C LEU A 4 7.17 23.57 2.47
N ASP A 5 7.55 23.73 3.74
CA ASP A 5 8.45 22.79 4.44
C ASP A 5 7.84 21.39 4.57
N ARG A 6 6.51 21.30 4.65
CA ARG A 6 5.79 20.02 4.70
C ARG A 6 5.79 19.33 3.33
N LEU A 7 5.67 20.09 2.25
CA LEU A 7 5.80 19.61 0.87
C LEU A 7 7.24 19.22 0.54
N LEU A 8 8.24 20.01 0.96
CA LEU A 8 9.65 19.73 0.75
C LEU A 8 10.13 18.48 1.52
N ARG A 9 9.60 18.23 2.72
CA ARG A 9 9.83 16.96 3.45
C ARG A 9 9.16 15.74 2.79
N GLN A 10 8.18 15.94 1.90
CA GLN A 10 7.56 14.89 1.11
C GLN A 10 8.25 14.67 -0.25
N LEU A 11 9.17 15.54 -0.67
CA LEU A 11 9.94 15.39 -1.90
C LEU A 11 11.20 14.55 -1.65
N THR A 12 11.00 13.28 -1.32
CA THR A 12 12.11 12.29 -1.33
C THR A 12 12.55 12.02 -2.77
N LEU A 13 13.78 11.54 -2.95
CA LEU A 13 14.29 11.12 -4.27
C LEU A 13 13.35 10.11 -4.95
N ALA A 14 12.79 9.17 -4.18
CA ALA A 14 11.81 8.21 -4.66
C ALA A 14 10.55 8.89 -5.22
N ASN A 15 9.99 9.88 -4.51
CA ASN A 15 8.79 10.58 -4.97
C ASN A 15 9.06 11.43 -6.23
N GLN A 16 10.26 12.00 -6.37
CA GLN A 16 10.64 12.73 -7.58
C GLN A 16 10.68 11.80 -8.79
N LEU A 17 11.19 10.58 -8.63
CA LEU A 17 11.26 9.59 -9.70
C LEU A 17 9.87 9.05 -10.08
N THR A 18 8.95 8.89 -9.11
CA THR A 18 7.53 8.59 -9.39
C THR A 18 6.85 9.71 -10.17
N LEU A 19 7.13 10.97 -9.83
CA LEU A 19 6.61 12.13 -10.59
C LEU A 19 7.18 12.17 -12.01
N LEU A 20 8.48 11.89 -12.17
CA LEU A 20 9.10 11.79 -13.49
C LEU A 20 8.48 10.67 -14.33
N ARG A 21 8.12 9.53 -13.72
CA ARG A 21 7.36 8.47 -14.41
C ARG A 21 5.99 8.92 -14.87
N LEU A 22 5.23 9.64 -14.04
CA LEU A 22 3.94 10.21 -14.43
C LEU A 22 4.08 11.16 -15.62
N VAL A 23 5.17 11.93 -15.70
CA VAL A 23 5.50 12.77 -16.86
C VAL A 23 5.95 11.93 -18.06
N ALA A 24 6.62 10.80 -17.83
CA ALA A 24 7.04 9.89 -18.90
C ALA A 24 5.85 9.21 -19.59
N VAL A 25 4.72 8.98 -18.92
CA VAL A 25 3.51 8.36 -19.50
C VAL A 25 3.07 9.03 -20.80
N PRO A 26 2.73 10.35 -20.82
CA PRO A 26 2.31 11.01 -22.05
C PRO A 26 3.45 11.05 -23.08
N LEU A 27 4.71 11.10 -22.67
CA LEU A 27 5.85 11.08 -23.60
C LEU A 27 5.98 9.74 -24.32
N VAL A 28 5.81 8.61 -23.61
CA VAL A 28 5.77 7.27 -24.21
C VAL A 28 4.61 7.15 -25.18
N ALA A 29 3.42 7.64 -24.79
CA ALA A 29 2.25 7.63 -25.66
C ALA A 29 2.49 8.44 -26.94
N LEU A 30 2.99 9.67 -26.82
CA LEU A 30 3.30 10.54 -27.95
C LEU A 30 4.38 9.92 -28.85
N ALA A 31 5.39 9.28 -28.28
CA ALA A 31 6.42 8.58 -29.02
C ALA A 31 5.83 7.46 -29.89
N LEU A 32 4.99 6.60 -29.31
CA LEU A 32 4.29 5.55 -30.05
C LEU A 32 3.37 6.13 -31.14
N LEU A 33 2.54 7.11 -30.79
CA LEU A 33 1.59 7.74 -31.71
C LEU A 33 2.27 8.50 -32.85
N SER A 34 3.52 8.96 -32.63
CA SER A 34 4.36 9.56 -33.67
C SER A 34 5.11 8.55 -34.56
N GLY A 35 4.99 7.25 -34.27
CA GLY A 35 5.72 6.18 -34.96
C GLY A 35 7.17 6.02 -34.52
N ASN A 36 7.61 6.72 -33.46
CA ASN A 36 8.97 6.61 -32.93
C ASN A 36 9.05 5.50 -31.86
N ASN A 37 9.05 4.26 -32.33
CA ASN A 37 9.05 3.07 -31.47
C ASN A 37 10.32 2.97 -30.62
N ALA A 38 11.47 3.42 -31.14
CA ALA A 38 12.75 3.39 -30.42
C ALA A 38 12.74 4.32 -29.20
N LEU A 39 12.20 5.54 -29.35
CA LEU A 39 12.06 6.48 -28.25
C LEU A 39 11.02 6.00 -27.23
N ALA A 40 9.91 5.42 -27.70
CA ALA A 40 8.91 4.81 -26.82
C ALA A 40 9.50 3.67 -25.97
N PHE A 41 10.23 2.73 -26.58
CA PHE A 41 10.90 1.65 -25.88
C PHE A 41 11.93 2.18 -24.87
N GLY A 42 12.76 3.15 -25.26
CA GLY A 42 13.75 3.75 -24.37
C GLY A 42 13.13 4.42 -23.15
N LEU A 43 12.11 5.26 -23.35
CA LEU A 43 11.38 5.90 -22.25
C LEU A 43 10.70 4.89 -21.33
N PHE A 44 10.06 3.86 -21.90
CA PHE A 44 9.42 2.80 -21.13
C PHE A 44 10.44 1.99 -20.32
N ALA A 45 11.56 1.60 -20.92
CA ALA A 45 12.62 0.85 -20.25
C ALA A 45 13.23 1.64 -19.08
N VAL A 46 13.50 2.93 -19.28
CA VAL A 46 13.98 3.82 -18.21
C VAL A 46 12.94 3.91 -17.08
N ALA A 47 11.66 4.09 -17.40
CA ALA A 47 10.59 4.12 -16.41
C ALA A 47 10.46 2.79 -15.63
N ALA A 48 10.56 1.65 -16.31
CA ALA A 48 10.49 0.31 -15.70
C ALA A 48 11.67 0.02 -14.77
N ILE A 49 12.89 0.42 -15.17
CA ILE A 49 14.10 0.23 -14.36
C ILE A 49 14.08 1.14 -13.13
N THR A 50 13.70 2.42 -13.32
CA THR A 50 13.65 3.39 -12.22
C THR A 50 12.66 2.97 -11.13
N ASP A 51 11.48 2.45 -11.49
CA ASP A 51 10.53 1.92 -10.49
C ASP A 51 11.15 0.84 -9.58
N ARG A 52 11.80 -0.15 -10.20
CA ARG A 52 12.37 -1.27 -9.45
C ARG A 52 13.50 -0.80 -8.53
N LEU A 53 14.31 0.16 -8.99
CA LEU A 53 15.38 0.75 -8.20
C LEU A 53 14.85 1.57 -7.02
N ASP A 54 13.81 2.37 -7.23
CA ASP A 54 13.17 3.20 -6.20
C ASP A 54 12.52 2.36 -5.10
N GLY A 55 11.79 1.32 -5.50
CA GLY A 55 11.16 0.40 -4.56
C GLY A 55 12.18 -0.30 -3.66
N ILE A 56 13.39 -0.56 -4.14
CA ILE A 56 14.49 -1.12 -3.35
C ILE A 56 15.15 -0.04 -2.50
N ALA A 57 15.46 1.13 -3.08
CA ALA A 57 16.11 2.24 -2.39
C ALA A 57 15.26 2.78 -1.23
N ALA A 58 13.95 2.99 -1.44
CA ALA A 58 13.04 3.45 -0.41
C ALA A 58 12.91 2.45 0.76
N ARG A 59 13.01 1.14 0.49
CA ARG A 59 13.01 0.10 1.54
C ARG A 59 14.33 0.06 2.31
N ARG A 60 15.46 0.22 1.64
CA ARG A 60 16.79 0.21 2.28
C ARG A 60 17.07 1.49 3.07
N LEU A 61 16.58 2.64 2.59
CA LEU A 61 16.81 3.95 3.20
C LEU A 61 15.72 4.36 4.22
N GLY A 62 14.67 3.55 4.40
CA GLY A 62 13.58 3.84 5.34
C GLY A 62 12.73 5.06 4.96
N GLN A 63 12.77 5.52 3.71
CA GLN A 63 12.14 6.76 3.23
C GLN A 63 10.73 6.54 2.63
N GLN A 64 9.94 5.62 3.19
CA GLN A 64 8.58 5.36 2.69
C GLN A 64 7.61 6.47 3.10
N THR A 65 7.27 7.35 2.15
CA THR A 65 6.26 8.39 2.38
C THR A 65 4.84 7.86 2.18
N ALA A 66 3.83 8.49 2.78
CA ALA A 66 2.43 8.13 2.55
C ALA A 66 1.98 8.43 1.11
N LEU A 67 2.49 9.53 0.54
CA LEU A 67 2.21 9.96 -0.82
C LEU A 67 2.86 9.03 -1.86
N GLY A 68 4.13 8.66 -1.70
CA GLY A 68 4.80 7.69 -2.58
C GLY A 68 4.11 6.33 -2.58
N ARG A 69 3.76 5.79 -1.40
CA ARG A 69 3.02 4.52 -1.29
C ARG A 69 1.69 4.49 -2.05
N PHE A 70 1.08 5.66 -2.28
CA PHE A 70 -0.14 5.77 -3.09
C PHE A 70 0.17 6.05 -4.56
N LEU A 71 1.13 6.93 -4.85
CA LEU A 71 1.46 7.34 -6.22
C LEU A 71 2.18 6.24 -7.01
N ASP A 72 3.03 5.42 -6.39
CA ASP A 72 3.81 4.41 -7.14
C ASP A 72 2.90 3.39 -7.86
N PRO A 73 1.95 2.72 -7.17
CA PRO A 73 1.06 1.76 -7.83
C PRO A 73 0.13 2.42 -8.86
N VAL A 74 -0.21 3.70 -8.66
CA VAL A 74 -1.07 4.45 -9.58
C VAL A 74 -0.30 4.81 -10.85
N ALA A 75 0.93 5.33 -10.71
CA ALA A 75 1.80 5.66 -11.83
C ALA A 75 2.09 4.43 -12.70
N ASP A 76 2.38 3.29 -12.08
CA ASP A 76 2.63 2.04 -12.79
C ASP A 76 1.41 1.59 -13.59
N LYS A 77 0.22 1.56 -12.97
CA LYS A 77 -1.02 1.18 -13.67
C LYS A 77 -1.35 2.13 -14.81
N ILE A 78 -1.16 3.43 -14.63
CA ILE A 78 -1.41 4.42 -15.68
C ILE A 78 -0.43 4.20 -16.85
N MET A 79 0.86 4.00 -16.57
CA MET A 79 1.85 3.70 -17.61
C MET A 79 1.47 2.44 -18.39
N MET A 80 1.19 1.34 -17.68
CA MET A 80 0.81 0.07 -18.31
C MET A 80 -0.48 0.19 -19.11
N LEU A 81 -1.51 0.85 -18.57
CA LEU A 81 -2.78 1.11 -19.25
C LEU A 81 -2.54 1.84 -20.58
N VAL A 82 -1.80 2.94 -20.55
CA VAL A 82 -1.54 3.74 -21.74
C VAL A 82 -0.75 2.96 -22.79
N VAL A 83 0.30 2.24 -22.39
CA VAL A 83 1.12 1.43 -23.30
C VAL A 83 0.30 0.32 -23.94
N PHE A 84 -0.45 -0.47 -23.16
CA PHE A 84 -1.27 -1.56 -23.68
C PHE A 84 -2.43 -1.08 -24.56
N VAL A 85 -3.03 0.07 -24.23
CA VAL A 85 -4.07 0.68 -25.06
C VAL A 85 -3.49 1.10 -26.40
N VAL A 86 -2.35 1.80 -26.42
CA VAL A 86 -1.71 2.25 -27.68
C VAL A 86 -1.22 1.06 -28.50
N LEU A 87 -0.59 0.05 -27.89
CA LEU A 87 -0.14 -1.16 -28.59
C LEU A 87 -1.29 -2.01 -29.17
N ALA A 88 -2.52 -1.84 -28.68
CA ALA A 88 -3.70 -2.52 -29.20
C ALA A 88 -4.50 -1.69 -30.20
N MET A 89 -4.15 -0.42 -30.42
CA MET A 89 -4.82 0.42 -31.42
C MET A 89 -4.50 -0.08 -32.83
N PRO A 90 -5.46 -0.08 -33.78
CA PRO A 90 -5.17 -0.40 -35.17
C PRO A 90 -4.31 0.69 -35.83
N ASP A 91 -3.58 0.33 -36.89
CA ASP A 91 -2.77 1.27 -37.67
C ASP A 91 -3.58 2.46 -38.21
N GLY A 92 -2.96 3.65 -38.20
CA GLY A 92 -3.54 4.89 -38.72
C GLY A 92 -4.90 5.28 -38.12
N PRO A 93 -5.08 5.30 -36.78
CA PRO A 93 -6.32 5.78 -36.18
C PRO A 93 -6.53 7.24 -36.60
N ARG A 94 -7.79 7.64 -36.83
CA ARG A 94 -8.15 8.96 -37.40
C ARG A 94 -7.48 10.20 -36.77
N PRO A 95 -7.10 10.25 -35.47
CA PRO A 95 -6.29 11.35 -34.94
C PRO A 95 -4.76 11.25 -35.14
N PHE A 96 -4.21 10.08 -35.49
CA PHE A 96 -2.76 9.83 -35.60
C PHE A 96 -2.40 9.06 -36.88
N PRO A 97 -2.38 9.73 -38.05
CA PRO A 97 -2.10 9.08 -39.33
C PRO A 97 -0.65 8.56 -39.47
N ALA A 98 0.28 9.07 -38.65
CA ALA A 98 1.67 8.63 -38.60
C ALA A 98 1.88 7.34 -37.78
N PHE A 99 0.87 6.91 -37.01
CA PHE A 99 0.96 5.73 -36.17
C PHE A 99 0.95 4.46 -37.03
N ARG A 100 2.02 3.67 -36.90
CA ARG A 100 2.15 2.34 -37.50
C ARG A 100 2.92 1.42 -36.55
N LEU A 101 2.35 0.26 -36.27
CA LEU A 101 3.03 -0.81 -35.54
C LEU A 101 3.01 -2.08 -36.39
N GLU A 102 4.11 -2.81 -36.37
CA GLU A 102 4.17 -4.13 -37.00
C GLU A 102 3.54 -5.18 -36.08
N TYR A 103 3.80 -5.07 -34.79
CA TYR A 103 3.34 -6.00 -33.77
C TYR A 103 2.35 -5.35 -32.82
N HIS A 104 1.08 -5.73 -32.95
CA HIS A 104 0.01 -5.26 -32.10
C HIS A 104 -0.29 -6.22 -30.97
N VAL A 105 -0.56 -5.69 -29.78
CA VAL A 105 -1.12 -6.49 -28.69
C VAL A 105 -2.58 -6.81 -29.03
N PRO A 106 -3.05 -8.07 -28.86
CA PRO A 106 -4.45 -8.39 -29.11
C PRO A 106 -5.39 -7.55 -28.24
N ALA A 107 -6.36 -6.88 -28.85
CA ALA A 107 -7.29 -5.98 -28.15
C ALA A 107 -8.05 -6.64 -27.00
N TRP A 108 -8.36 -7.94 -27.13
CA TRP A 108 -9.00 -8.72 -26.07
C TRP A 108 -8.12 -8.84 -24.82
N LEU A 109 -6.79 -8.94 -24.97
CA LEU A 109 -5.85 -9.01 -23.84
C LEU A 109 -5.81 -7.67 -23.11
N THR A 110 -5.69 -6.58 -23.87
CA THR A 110 -5.75 -5.22 -23.31
C THR A 110 -7.06 -5.01 -22.55
N LEU A 111 -8.21 -5.42 -23.12
CA LEU A 111 -9.51 -5.33 -22.45
C LEU A 111 -9.53 -6.10 -21.12
N LEU A 112 -8.97 -7.31 -21.08
CA LEU A 112 -8.87 -8.11 -19.86
C LEU A 112 -8.01 -7.43 -18.78
N ILE A 113 -6.87 -6.84 -19.16
CA ILE A 113 -5.99 -6.08 -18.26
C ILE A 113 -6.75 -4.90 -17.65
N VAL A 114 -7.39 -4.08 -18.49
CA VAL A 114 -8.17 -2.93 -18.04
C VAL A 114 -9.32 -3.37 -17.13
N ALA A 115 -10.08 -4.38 -17.53
CA ALA A 115 -11.19 -4.90 -16.75
C ALA A 115 -10.72 -5.40 -15.37
N ARG A 116 -9.63 -6.17 -15.32
CA ARG A 116 -9.03 -6.67 -14.07
C ARG A 116 -8.62 -5.51 -13.16
N ASP A 117 -7.95 -4.50 -13.70
CA ASP A 117 -7.51 -3.36 -12.91
C ASP A 117 -8.65 -2.52 -12.36
N VAL A 118 -9.68 -2.28 -13.18
CA VAL A 118 -10.93 -1.60 -12.75
C VAL A 118 -11.62 -2.41 -11.66
N ILE A 119 -11.76 -3.72 -11.82
CA ILE A 119 -12.37 -4.60 -10.80
C ILE A 119 -11.59 -4.53 -9.49
N ILE A 120 -10.25 -4.62 -9.53
CA ILE A 120 -9.42 -4.52 -8.32
C ILE A 120 -9.63 -3.17 -7.62
N VAL A 121 -9.67 -2.07 -8.38
CA VAL A 121 -9.88 -0.73 -7.82
C VAL A 121 -11.29 -0.57 -7.27
N LEU A 122 -12.33 -1.04 -7.98
CA LEU A 122 -13.72 -0.99 -7.52
C LEU A 122 -13.94 -1.83 -6.27
N VAL A 123 -13.37 -3.03 -6.21
CA VAL A 123 -13.46 -3.88 -5.02
C VAL A 123 -12.67 -3.28 -3.87
N ALA A 124 -11.45 -2.80 -4.09
CA ALA A 124 -10.67 -2.14 -3.05
C ALA A 124 -11.37 -0.86 -2.54
N SER A 125 -11.98 -0.08 -3.43
CA SER A 125 -12.74 1.12 -3.10
C SER A 125 -14.06 0.79 -2.40
N GLY A 126 -14.77 -0.25 -2.85
CA GLY A 126 -15.99 -0.74 -2.23
C GLY A 126 -15.73 -1.26 -0.82
N ILE A 127 -14.62 -1.98 -0.63
CA ILE A 127 -14.15 -2.37 0.70
C ILE A 127 -13.78 -1.11 1.51
N TYR A 128 -13.03 -0.17 0.94
CA TYR A 128 -12.66 1.06 1.64
C TYR A 128 -13.88 1.88 2.09
N LEU A 129 -14.89 2.05 1.24
CA LEU A 129 -16.11 2.80 1.53
C LEU A 129 -17.01 2.06 2.52
N SER A 130 -17.15 0.73 2.37
CA SER A 130 -18.02 -0.08 3.24
C SER A 130 -17.42 -0.29 4.62
N TYR A 131 -16.10 -0.35 4.71
CA TYR A 131 -15.41 -0.84 5.90
C TYR A 131 -14.43 0.16 6.52
N ARG A 132 -14.12 1.28 5.86
CA ARG A 132 -13.09 2.26 6.26
C ARG A 132 -11.75 1.64 6.66
N VAL A 133 -11.46 0.43 6.17
CA VAL A 133 -10.19 -0.28 6.41
C VAL A 133 -9.21 0.07 5.30
N SER A 134 -8.05 0.58 5.68
CA SER A 134 -7.05 1.17 4.78
C SER A 134 -6.01 0.19 4.23
N SER A 135 -6.19 -1.13 4.37
CA SER A 135 -5.17 -2.07 3.87
C SER A 135 -5.73 -3.43 3.48
N PHE A 136 -6.01 -3.60 2.18
CA PHE A 136 -6.09 -4.92 1.56
C PHE A 136 -4.68 -5.32 1.12
N PRO A 137 -4.04 -6.35 1.73
CA PRO A 137 -2.68 -6.71 1.39
C PRO A 137 -2.61 -7.23 -0.06
N PRO A 138 -1.62 -6.79 -0.87
CA PRO A 138 -1.48 -7.27 -2.24
C PRO A 138 -1.15 -8.77 -2.26
N THR A 139 -1.75 -9.49 -3.21
CA THR A 139 -1.51 -10.93 -3.37
C THR A 139 -0.14 -11.17 -4.01
N ILE A 140 0.51 -12.29 -3.65
CA ILE A 140 1.81 -12.67 -4.23
C ILE A 140 1.63 -12.92 -5.73
N LEU A 141 0.56 -13.60 -6.12
CA LEU A 141 0.19 -13.81 -7.53
C LEU A 141 -0.01 -12.48 -8.27
N GLY A 142 -0.68 -11.50 -7.66
CA GLY A 142 -0.88 -10.19 -8.26
C GLY A 142 0.42 -9.47 -8.60
N LYS A 143 1.47 -9.60 -7.77
CA LYS A 143 2.80 -9.05 -8.04
C LYS A 143 3.47 -9.71 -9.24
N TRP A 144 3.35 -11.04 -9.35
CA TRP A 144 3.88 -11.77 -10.51
C TRP A 144 3.16 -11.39 -11.79
N THR A 145 1.82 -11.26 -11.76
CA THR A 145 1.03 -10.81 -12.90
C THR A 145 1.52 -9.46 -13.41
N THR A 146 1.69 -8.47 -12.52
CA THR A 146 2.18 -7.14 -12.92
C THR A 146 3.59 -7.17 -13.50
N GLY A 147 4.48 -8.01 -12.96
CA GLY A 147 5.82 -8.20 -13.53
C GLY A 147 5.79 -8.80 -14.94
N VAL A 148 4.86 -9.72 -15.19
CA VAL A 148 4.69 -10.34 -16.52
C VAL A 148 3.98 -9.40 -17.51
N GLU A 149 3.02 -8.61 -17.05
CA GLU A 149 2.40 -7.53 -17.85
C GLU A 149 3.47 -6.54 -18.33
N LEU A 150 4.36 -6.10 -17.42
CA LEU A 150 5.49 -5.22 -17.73
C LEU A 150 6.45 -5.85 -18.76
N ALA A 151 6.81 -7.12 -18.57
CA ALA A 151 7.68 -7.85 -19.50
C ALA A 151 7.04 -8.00 -20.89
N THR A 152 5.74 -8.28 -20.94
CA THR A 152 4.99 -8.44 -22.20
C THR A 152 4.93 -7.12 -22.97
N ALA A 153 4.60 -6.01 -22.30
CA ALA A 153 4.66 -4.69 -22.93
C ALA A 153 6.07 -4.37 -23.46
N GLY A 154 7.11 -4.67 -22.67
CA GLY A 154 8.50 -4.50 -23.08
C GLY A 154 8.87 -5.33 -24.31
N LEU A 155 8.41 -6.58 -24.41
CA LEU A 155 8.64 -7.45 -25.56
C LEU A 155 7.97 -6.91 -26.83
N PHE A 156 6.71 -6.45 -26.73
CA PHE A 156 6.01 -5.85 -27.88
C PHE A 156 6.67 -4.55 -28.34
N LEU A 157 7.09 -3.69 -27.41
CA LEU A 157 7.84 -2.48 -27.75
C LEU A 157 9.18 -2.84 -28.42
N MET A 158 9.90 -3.83 -27.89
CA MET A 158 11.16 -4.29 -28.47
C MET A 158 10.99 -4.90 -29.87
N ALA A 159 9.93 -5.67 -30.09
CA ALA A 159 9.58 -6.25 -31.39
C ALA A 159 9.38 -5.14 -32.43
N ASN A 160 8.63 -4.08 -32.08
CA ASN A 160 8.37 -2.94 -32.95
C ASN A 160 9.58 -2.02 -33.20
N VAL A 161 10.73 -2.25 -32.54
CA VAL A 161 11.96 -1.49 -32.77
C VAL A 161 12.93 -2.25 -33.65
N TRP A 162 13.15 -3.54 -33.36
CA TRP A 162 14.23 -4.31 -33.99
C TRP A 162 13.77 -5.48 -34.83
N ASP A 163 12.50 -5.86 -34.80
CA ASP A 163 11.96 -6.98 -35.60
C ASP A 163 12.75 -8.31 -35.49
N VAL A 164 13.36 -8.57 -34.33
CA VAL A 164 14.22 -9.76 -34.11
C VAL A 164 13.48 -10.86 -33.33
N LEU A 165 12.26 -10.58 -32.85
CA LEU A 165 11.55 -11.49 -31.95
C LEU A 165 10.63 -12.42 -32.73
N PRO A 166 10.70 -13.75 -32.50
CA PRO A 166 9.80 -14.68 -33.15
C PRO A 166 8.36 -14.43 -32.69
N ALA A 167 7.40 -14.49 -33.62
CA ALA A 167 5.98 -14.31 -33.33
C ALA A 167 5.45 -15.28 -32.25
N ASP A 168 6.01 -16.49 -32.18
CA ASP A 168 5.69 -17.49 -31.17
C ASP A 168 6.01 -17.00 -29.75
N LEU A 169 7.08 -16.22 -29.57
CA LEU A 169 7.45 -15.66 -28.27
C LEU A 169 6.46 -14.58 -27.82
N LEU A 170 6.00 -13.73 -28.74
CA LEU A 170 4.97 -12.71 -28.44
C LEU A 170 3.63 -13.37 -28.09
N THR A 171 3.29 -14.43 -28.81
CA THR A 171 2.08 -15.24 -28.55
C THR A 171 2.18 -15.93 -27.18
N LEU A 172 3.33 -16.55 -26.87
CA LEU A 172 3.59 -17.14 -25.57
C LEU A 172 3.49 -16.10 -24.44
N ALA A 173 4.05 -14.90 -24.62
CA ALA A 173 3.94 -13.82 -23.65
C ALA A 173 2.48 -13.42 -23.39
N CYS A 174 1.65 -13.36 -24.44
CA CYS A 174 0.20 -13.11 -24.32
C CYS A 174 -0.50 -14.23 -23.54
N VAL A 175 -0.21 -15.49 -23.86
CA VAL A 175 -0.81 -16.66 -23.18
C VAL A 175 -0.44 -16.69 -21.70
N VAL A 176 0.85 -16.51 -21.37
CA VAL A 176 1.33 -16.49 -19.99
C VAL A 176 0.71 -15.32 -19.21
N THR A 177 0.64 -14.13 -19.83
CA THR A 177 -0.03 -12.97 -19.23
C THR A 177 -1.49 -13.25 -18.94
N THR A 178 -2.21 -13.83 -19.90
CA THR A 178 -3.63 -14.19 -19.75
C THR A 178 -3.82 -15.21 -18.63
N ALA A 179 -3.02 -16.27 -18.61
CA ALA A 179 -3.10 -17.31 -17.59
C ALA A 179 -2.87 -16.74 -16.18
N LEU A 180 -1.85 -15.89 -15.99
CA LEU A 180 -1.57 -15.25 -14.71
C LEU A 180 -2.62 -14.21 -14.32
N LEU A 181 -3.20 -13.51 -15.28
CA LEU A 181 -4.27 -12.55 -15.04
C LEU A 181 -5.53 -13.25 -14.54
N VAL A 182 -5.93 -14.35 -15.19
CA VAL A 182 -7.05 -15.19 -14.76
C VAL A 182 -6.75 -15.81 -13.39
N ALA A 183 -5.57 -16.40 -13.18
CA ALA A 183 -5.19 -16.99 -11.90
C ALA A 183 -5.19 -15.96 -10.76
N SER A 184 -4.65 -14.75 -11.01
CA SER A 184 -4.69 -13.65 -10.03
C SER A 184 -6.12 -13.18 -9.76
N GLY A 185 -6.99 -13.15 -10.77
CA GLY A 185 -8.40 -12.79 -10.61
C GLY A 185 -9.14 -13.80 -9.75
N VAL A 186 -8.92 -15.10 -9.99
CA VAL A 186 -9.49 -16.20 -9.20
C VAL A 186 -8.98 -16.18 -7.77
N ASP A 187 -7.67 -16.04 -7.52
CA ASP A 187 -7.11 -15.92 -6.16
C ASP A 187 -7.74 -14.74 -5.40
N TYR A 188 -7.93 -13.60 -6.09
CA TYR A 188 -8.57 -12.42 -5.50
C TYR A 188 -10.05 -12.70 -5.15
N ALA A 189 -10.82 -13.28 -6.08
CA ALA A 189 -12.22 -13.63 -5.87
C ALA A 189 -12.39 -14.67 -4.75
N VAL A 190 -11.57 -15.72 -4.75
CA VAL A 190 -11.56 -16.75 -3.70
C VAL A 190 -11.22 -16.12 -2.35
N ARG A 191 -10.25 -15.21 -2.25
CA ARG A 191 -9.95 -14.50 -0.98
C ARG A 191 -11.10 -13.64 -0.47
N ILE A 192 -11.90 -13.07 -1.37
CA ILE A 192 -13.08 -12.27 -1.01
C ILE A 192 -14.21 -13.19 -0.56
N LEU A 193 -14.47 -14.28 -1.28
CA LEU A 193 -15.54 -15.23 -0.98
C LEU A 193 -15.22 -16.10 0.25
N SER A 194 -13.98 -16.56 0.37
CA SER A 194 -13.50 -17.34 1.54
C SER A 194 -13.39 -16.51 2.81
N ARG A 195 -13.46 -15.18 2.70
CA ARG A 195 -13.66 -14.31 3.85
C ARG A 195 -15.04 -14.45 4.46
N ASP A 196 -15.98 -15.20 3.88
CA ASP A 196 -17.23 -15.51 4.57
C ASP A 196 -17.92 -16.86 4.29
N ARG A 197 -17.96 -17.69 5.34
CA ARG A 197 -19.12 -18.57 5.63
C ARG A 197 -19.53 -18.52 7.12
N ASN A 198 -18.89 -17.67 7.94
CA ASN A 198 -19.12 -17.59 9.39
C ASN A 198 -18.41 -16.42 10.09
N ALA A 199 -17.74 -15.51 9.38
CA ALA A 199 -17.01 -14.42 10.01
C ALA A 199 -17.91 -13.19 10.01
N LYS A 200 -18.51 -12.87 11.16
CA LYS A 200 -19.23 -11.60 11.36
C LYS A 200 -18.32 -10.41 11.02
N LEU A 201 -18.37 -9.96 9.77
CA LEU A 201 -17.77 -8.73 9.22
C LEU A 201 -18.38 -7.46 9.85
N LYS A 202 -19.22 -7.57 10.89
CA LYS A 202 -19.56 -6.43 11.75
C LYS A 202 -18.56 -6.22 12.88
N ASP A 203 -17.89 -7.28 13.33
CA ASP A 203 -17.10 -7.21 14.56
C ASP A 203 -15.66 -6.73 14.29
N ILE A 204 -15.12 -6.95 13.08
CA ILE A 204 -13.82 -6.39 12.66
C ILE A 204 -13.90 -4.90 12.28
N PHE A 205 -15.10 -4.38 11.99
CA PHE A 205 -15.25 -3.17 11.17
C PHE A 205 -15.82 -1.95 11.87
N LEU A 206 -16.34 -2.08 13.09
CA LEU A 206 -16.90 -0.96 13.82
C LEU A 206 -15.96 -0.26 14.79
N ASP A 207 -14.66 -0.54 14.76
CA ASP A 207 -13.75 0.08 15.72
C ASP A 207 -12.38 0.43 15.14
N SER A 208 -12.39 1.33 14.17
CA SER A 208 -11.24 2.20 13.91
C SER A 208 -11.20 3.23 15.03
N ILE A 209 -10.39 2.97 16.05
CA ILE A 209 -10.23 3.90 17.16
C ILE A 209 -9.42 5.09 16.67
N TYR A 210 -10.06 6.25 16.65
CA TYR A 210 -9.37 7.52 16.63
C TYR A 210 -8.99 7.88 18.07
N ILE A 211 -7.94 7.25 18.61
CA ILE A 211 -7.33 7.77 19.85
C ILE A 211 -6.65 9.08 19.48
N THR A 212 -7.34 10.20 19.69
CA THR A 212 -6.75 11.54 19.52
C THR A 212 -6.06 11.93 20.82
N ALA A 213 -4.95 11.26 21.13
CA ALA A 213 -3.97 11.77 22.07
C ALA A 213 -3.07 12.74 21.27
N HIS A 214 -3.37 14.04 21.35
CA HIS A 214 -2.58 15.12 20.74
C HIS A 214 -1.97 14.83 19.34
N LYS A 215 -2.85 14.51 18.37
CA LYS A 215 -2.56 14.43 16.91
C LYS A 215 -1.91 13.14 16.39
N ARG A 216 -1.82 12.05 17.16
CA ARG A 216 -1.31 10.76 16.62
C ARG A 216 -2.36 9.65 16.71
N VAL A 217 -2.70 9.06 15.56
CA VAL A 217 -3.69 7.97 15.46
C VAL A 217 -3.03 6.64 15.83
N VAL A 218 -3.63 5.91 16.79
CA VAL A 218 -3.20 4.58 17.20
C VAL A 218 -4.19 3.53 16.67
N THR A 219 -3.73 2.67 15.77
CA THR A 219 -4.55 1.60 15.17
C THR A 219 -4.03 0.21 15.56
N PRO A 220 -4.92 -0.76 15.84
CA PRO A 220 -4.51 -2.15 16.04
C PRO A 220 -3.83 -2.69 14.78
N LYS A 221 -2.72 -3.41 14.95
CA LYS A 221 -1.94 -4.03 13.86
C LYS A 221 -2.19 -5.53 13.72
N SER A 222 -2.92 -6.14 14.66
CA SER A 222 -3.26 -7.56 14.64
C SER A 222 -4.68 -7.82 15.16
N VAL A 223 -5.21 -9.00 14.84
CA VAL A 223 -6.53 -9.47 15.29
C VAL A 223 -6.61 -9.53 16.82
N ALA A 224 -5.54 -10.01 17.48
CA ALA A 224 -5.47 -10.09 18.94
C ALA A 224 -5.49 -8.71 19.62
N GLN A 225 -4.80 -7.72 19.03
CA GLN A 225 -4.84 -6.33 19.52
C GLN A 225 -6.23 -5.71 19.39
N LYS A 226 -6.94 -6.05 18.31
CA LYS A 226 -8.30 -5.61 18.09
C LYS A 226 -9.27 -6.21 19.12
N ALA A 227 -9.21 -7.53 19.33
CA ALA A 227 -10.00 -8.20 20.37
C ALA A 227 -9.75 -7.63 21.77
N TYR A 228 -8.50 -7.27 22.08
CA TYR A 228 -8.15 -6.62 23.35
C TYR A 228 -8.81 -5.25 23.51
N ILE A 229 -8.79 -4.44 22.44
CA ILE A 229 -9.48 -3.14 22.38
C ILE A 229 -10.99 -3.29 22.55
N ASP A 230 -11.60 -4.26 21.86
CA ASP A 230 -13.05 -4.45 21.88
C ASP A 230 -13.49 -4.90 23.28
N ALA A 231 -12.69 -5.76 23.93
CA ALA A 231 -12.90 -6.14 25.31
C ALA A 231 -12.91 -4.91 26.25
N ILE A 232 -11.96 -3.97 26.08
CA ILE A 232 -11.87 -2.73 26.90
C ILE A 232 -13.13 -1.88 26.79
N ARG A 233 -13.82 -1.92 25.65
CA ARG A 233 -15.06 -1.15 25.45
C ARG A 233 -16.29 -1.82 26.02
N ALA A 234 -16.35 -3.15 25.94
CA ALA A 234 -17.54 -3.92 26.27
C ALA A 234 -17.57 -4.35 27.75
N HIS A 235 -16.44 -4.29 28.46
CA HIS A 235 -16.29 -4.86 29.80
C HIS A 235 -15.63 -3.83 30.73
N ASP A 236 -16.10 -3.76 31.97
CA ASP A 236 -15.53 -2.87 32.99
C ASP A 236 -14.11 -3.29 33.41
N ILE A 237 -13.81 -4.60 33.34
CA ILE A 237 -12.53 -5.19 33.73
C ILE A 237 -12.03 -6.09 32.60
N VAL A 238 -10.79 -5.86 32.16
CA VAL A 238 -10.15 -6.62 31.07
C VAL A 238 -8.75 -7.06 31.45
N PHE A 239 -8.49 -8.36 31.29
CA PHE A 239 -7.17 -8.95 31.48
C PHE A 239 -6.45 -9.08 30.15
N GLY A 240 -5.37 -8.31 29.98
CA GLY A 240 -4.48 -8.42 28.83
C GLY A 240 -3.41 -9.49 29.05
N ILE A 241 -3.59 -10.69 28.50
CA ILE A 241 -2.59 -11.76 28.53
C ILE A 241 -1.81 -11.86 27.21
N GLY A 242 -0.55 -12.29 27.26
CA GLY A 242 0.26 -12.60 26.07
C GLY A 242 1.72 -12.14 26.16
N PRO A 243 2.54 -12.45 25.14
CA PRO A 243 3.99 -12.23 25.14
C PRO A 243 4.40 -10.77 25.37
N ALA A 244 5.61 -10.53 25.91
CA ALA A 244 6.15 -9.19 26.01
C ALA A 244 6.25 -8.51 24.62
N GLY A 245 6.11 -7.19 24.56
CA GLY A 245 6.22 -6.43 23.30
C GLY A 245 4.97 -6.42 22.38
N THR A 246 3.88 -7.09 22.75
CA THR A 246 2.65 -7.15 21.91
C THR A 246 1.75 -5.92 21.99
N GLY A 247 2.17 -4.86 22.68
CA GLY A 247 1.44 -3.59 22.74
C GLY A 247 0.29 -3.52 23.74
N LYS A 248 0.12 -4.52 24.63
CA LYS A 248 -0.97 -4.56 25.64
C LYS A 248 -1.06 -3.27 26.45
N THR A 249 0.05 -2.86 27.08
CA THR A 249 0.12 -1.64 27.88
C THR A 249 -0.12 -0.40 27.03
N TYR A 250 0.50 -0.33 25.85
CA TYR A 250 0.38 0.83 24.96
C TYR A 250 -1.07 1.05 24.48
N LEU A 251 -1.76 -0.01 24.07
CA LEU A 251 -3.15 0.07 23.62
C LEU A 251 -4.11 0.41 24.78
N ALA A 252 -3.90 -0.16 25.97
CA ALA A 252 -4.69 0.19 27.15
C ALA A 252 -4.54 1.67 27.52
N MET A 253 -3.30 2.18 27.50
CA MET A 253 -2.99 3.58 27.74
C MET A 253 -3.65 4.49 26.70
N ALA A 254 -3.55 4.12 25.42
CA ALA A 254 -4.16 4.87 24.34
C ALA A 254 -5.69 4.97 24.52
N MET A 255 -6.36 3.86 24.88
CA MET A 255 -7.80 3.85 25.20
C MET A 255 -8.16 4.74 26.39
N ALA A 256 -7.37 4.70 27.47
CA ALA A 256 -7.60 5.53 28.64
C ALA A 256 -7.47 7.03 28.32
N VAL A 257 -6.45 7.41 27.55
CA VAL A 257 -6.24 8.81 27.12
C VAL A 257 -7.36 9.27 26.18
N ALA A 258 -7.83 8.42 25.26
CA ALA A 258 -8.99 8.74 24.43
C ALA A 258 -10.23 9.03 25.27
N ALA A 259 -10.54 8.16 26.24
CA ALA A 259 -11.67 8.34 27.13
C ALA A 259 -11.57 9.64 27.96
N LEU A 260 -10.35 10.02 28.38
CA LEU A 260 -10.11 11.28 29.09
C LEU A 260 -10.31 12.50 28.18
N SER A 261 -9.76 12.45 26.96
CA SER A 261 -9.86 13.51 25.95
C SER A 261 -11.31 13.75 25.51
N GLU A 262 -12.08 12.67 25.34
CA GLU A 262 -13.52 12.69 25.04
C GLU A 262 -14.40 13.03 26.26
N ARG A 263 -13.79 13.33 27.42
CA ARG A 263 -14.47 13.61 28.70
C ARG A 263 -15.41 12.50 29.18
N LYS A 264 -15.21 11.25 28.73
CA LYS A 264 -15.93 10.07 29.22
C LYS A 264 -15.50 9.69 30.64
N VAL A 265 -14.27 10.04 31.01
CA VAL A 265 -13.73 9.84 32.37
C VAL A 265 -13.12 11.15 32.90
N LYS A 266 -13.12 11.32 34.23
CA LYS A 266 -12.55 12.51 34.90
C LYS A 266 -11.06 12.39 35.22
N ARG A 267 -10.56 11.16 35.40
CA ARG A 267 -9.17 10.88 35.79
C ARG A 267 -8.73 9.50 35.31
N ILE A 268 -7.45 9.34 35.04
CA ILE A 268 -6.80 8.06 34.78
C ILE A 268 -6.02 7.69 36.05
N VAL A 269 -6.16 6.45 36.52
CA VAL A 269 -5.40 5.92 37.67
C VAL A 269 -4.50 4.80 37.16
N LEU A 270 -3.20 4.97 37.33
CA LEU A 270 -2.21 3.96 36.98
C LEU A 270 -1.80 3.19 38.23
N CYS A 271 -2.17 1.92 38.28
CA CYS A 271 -1.78 1.01 39.34
C CYS A 271 -0.72 0.05 38.81
N ARG A 272 0.43 -0.02 39.46
CA ARG A 272 1.40 -1.11 39.27
C ARG A 272 1.50 -1.85 40.61
N PRO A 273 1.33 -3.18 40.65
CA PRO A 273 1.56 -3.92 41.88
C PRO A 273 3.03 -3.76 42.26
N ALA A 274 3.29 -3.26 43.45
CA ALA A 274 4.61 -3.34 44.06
C ALA A 274 4.83 -4.81 44.41
N VAL A 275 5.67 -5.50 43.63
CA VAL A 275 6.17 -6.81 44.00
C VAL A 275 7.61 -6.61 44.43
N GLU A 276 7.85 -6.66 45.74
CA GLU A 276 9.19 -6.64 46.30
C GLU A 276 9.90 -7.93 45.87
N ALA A 277 10.85 -7.81 44.95
CA ALA A 277 11.67 -8.92 44.50
C ALA A 277 12.80 -9.19 45.50
N GLY A 278 12.45 -9.61 46.72
CA GLY A 278 13.38 -10.23 47.68
C GLY A 278 14.40 -9.33 48.38
N GLU A 279 14.62 -8.08 47.96
CA GLU A 279 15.43 -7.11 48.70
C GLU A 279 14.54 -5.97 49.21
N LYS A 280 14.77 -5.54 50.46
CA LYS A 280 14.18 -4.31 51.01
C LYS A 280 14.41 -3.22 49.98
N LEU A 281 13.34 -2.59 49.48
CA LEU A 281 13.43 -1.46 48.56
C LEU A 281 14.08 -0.28 49.31
N GLY A 282 15.39 -0.33 49.47
CA GLY A 282 16.20 0.79 49.88
C GLY A 282 15.93 1.93 48.90
N PHE A 283 15.88 3.15 49.44
CA PHE A 283 15.68 4.38 48.69
C PHE A 283 16.50 4.32 47.39
N LEU A 284 15.82 4.15 46.24
CA LEU A 284 16.43 4.43 44.94
C LEU A 284 17.08 5.82 45.05
N PRO A 285 18.40 5.99 44.82
CA PRO A 285 19.02 7.31 44.88
C PRO A 285 18.44 8.18 43.76
N GLY A 286 18.03 9.41 44.08
CA GLY A 286 17.40 10.34 43.13
C GLY A 286 16.20 11.08 43.69
N ASP A 287 15.79 12.12 42.99
CA ASP A 287 14.59 12.91 43.30
C ASP A 287 13.31 12.09 43.07
N PHE A 288 12.19 12.58 43.60
CA PHE A 288 10.88 11.94 43.41
C PHE A 288 10.54 11.73 41.93
N HIS A 289 10.95 12.66 41.07
CA HIS A 289 10.74 12.56 39.63
C HIS A 289 11.50 11.39 38.99
N ALA A 290 12.79 11.20 39.27
CA ALA A 290 13.59 10.09 38.76
C ALA A 290 13.04 8.74 39.22
N LYS A 291 12.45 8.69 40.41
CA LYS A 291 11.74 7.51 40.92
C LYS A 291 10.47 7.26 40.13
N VAL A 292 9.68 8.29 39.82
CA VAL A 292 8.36 8.14 39.17
C VAL A 292 8.46 8.00 37.65
N ASN A 293 9.51 8.52 37.02
CA ASN A 293 9.63 8.64 35.56
C ASN A 293 9.53 7.30 34.79
N PRO A 294 10.18 6.20 35.23
CA PRO A 294 10.03 4.91 34.55
C PRO A 294 8.58 4.41 34.51
N TYR A 295 7.75 4.82 35.48
CA TYR A 295 6.34 4.44 35.56
C TYR A 295 5.44 5.29 34.66
N LEU A 296 5.85 6.52 34.33
CA LEU A 296 5.10 7.43 33.46
C LEU A 296 5.48 7.29 31.98
N ARG A 297 6.58 6.60 31.67
CA ARG A 297 7.10 6.46 30.30
C ARG A 297 6.06 5.96 29.28
N PRO A 298 5.26 4.90 29.55
CA PRO A 298 4.21 4.48 28.61
C PRO A 298 3.11 5.51 28.41
N LEU A 299 2.84 6.35 29.43
CA LEU A 299 1.89 7.44 29.36
C LEU A 299 2.45 8.59 28.51
N TYR A 300 3.72 8.95 28.68
CA TYR A 300 4.40 9.92 27.81
C TYR A 300 4.48 9.43 26.36
N ASP A 301 4.86 8.17 26.14
CA ASP A 301 4.91 7.57 24.80
C ASP A 301 3.54 7.57 24.10
N ALA A 302 2.45 7.54 24.88
CA ALA A 302 1.08 7.66 24.37
C ALA A 302 0.63 9.11 24.18
N LEU A 303 1.15 10.06 24.95
CA LEU A 303 0.81 11.49 24.88
C LEU A 303 1.63 12.28 23.85
N GLY A 304 2.82 11.81 23.48
CA GLY A 304 3.75 12.47 22.55
C GLY A 304 4.79 13.30 23.27
#